data_AF-A0A940Z618-F1
#
_entry.id   AF-A0A940Z618-F1
#
_cell.length_a   1.000
_cell.length_b   1.000
_cell.length_c   1.000
_cell.angle_alpha   90.00
_cell.angle_beta   90.00
_cell.angle_gamma   90.00
#
_symmetry.space_group_name_H-M   'P 1'
#
loop_
_entity.id
_entity.type
_entity.pdbx_description
1 polymer ?
#
loop_
_entity_poly.entity_id
_entity_poly.type
_entity_poly.pdbx_seq_one_letter_code
_entity_poly.pdbx_strand_id
1 'polypeptide(L)' 'MIPIISIVGKSDSGKTTLIEKLVPELTRRGYRVATVKHDVHGFEVDRE' A
#
# COMPACT_ATOMS: atom_id res chain seq x y z
N MET A 1 16.49 3.68 11.41
CA MET A 1 15.02 3.82 11.54
C MET A 1 14.43 3.58 10.15
N ILE A 2 13.39 2.75 10.02
CA ILE A 2 12.72 2.53 8.73
C ILE A 2 11.68 3.65 8.57
N PRO A 3 11.72 4.46 7.48
CA PRO A 3 10.71 5.49 7.24
C PRO A 3 9.33 4.86 7.04
N ILE A 4 8.30 5.46 7.65
CA ILE A 4 6.90 5.03 7.50
C ILE A 4 6.12 6.16 6.83
N ILE A 5 5.40 5.83 5.77
CA ILE A 5 4.51 6.75 5.05
C ILE A 5 3.09 6.20 5.14
N SER A 6 2.15 7.00 5.64
CA SER A 6 0.74 6.63 5.72
C SER A 6 -0.07 7.37 4.66
N ILE A 7 -0.74 6.62 3.78
CA ILE A 7 -1.63 7.16 2.74
C ILE A 7 -3.07 7.10 3.26
N VAL A 8 -3.63 8.25 3.63
CA VAL A 8 -4.98 8.37 4.23
C VAL A 8 -5.91 9.22 3.37
N GLY A 9 -7.21 8.92 3.42
CA GLY A 9 -8.22 9.58 2.60
C GLY A 9 -9.55 8.83 2.60
N LYS A 10 -10.64 9.53 2.27
CA LYS A 10 -12.01 8.97 2.17
C LYS A 10 -12.08 7.83 1.14
N SER A 11 -13.09 6.98 1.23
CA SER A 11 -13.37 5.97 0.19
C SER A 11 -13.44 6.63 -1.19
N ASP A 12 -12.93 5.94 -2.21
CA ASP A 12 -12.87 6.41 -3.60
C ASP A 12 -11.97 7.65 -3.86
N SER A 13 -11.12 8.05 -2.92
CA SER A 13 -10.18 9.18 -3.10
C SER A 13 -8.92 8.84 -3.91
N GLY A 14 -8.86 7.68 -4.58
CA GLY A 14 -7.69 7.27 -5.38
C GLY A 14 -6.47 6.75 -4.61
N LYS A 15 -6.60 6.41 -3.31
CA LYS A 15 -5.47 5.90 -2.48
C LYS A 15 -4.78 4.68 -3.09
N THR A 16 -5.58 3.71 -3.51
CA THR A 16 -5.07 2.46 -4.12
C THR A 16 -4.31 2.77 -5.40
N THR A 17 -4.87 3.61 -6.28
CA THR A 17 -4.23 4.05 -7.52
C THR A 17 -2.90 4.77 -7.28
N LEU A 18 -2.80 5.57 -6.21
CA LEU A 18 -1.53 6.21 -5.83
C LEU A 18 -0.51 5.16 -5.39
N ILE A 19 -0.90 4.21 -4.52
CA ILE A 19 -0.02 3.16 -4.02
C ILE A 19 0.48 2.26 -5.16
N GLU A 20 -0.39 1.89 -6.10
CA GLU A 20 -0.06 1.09 -7.28
C GLU A 20 0.99 1.74 -8.18
N LYS A 21 1.06 3.07 -8.22
CA LYS A 21 2.08 3.82 -8.97
C LYS A 21 3.33 4.10 -8.14
N LEU A 22 3.16 4.37 -6.85
CA LEU A 22 4.24 4.78 -5.95
C LEU A 22 5.18 3.61 -5.63
N VAL A 23 4.65 2.42 -5.36
CA VAL A 23 5.48 1.25 -4.98
C VAL A 23 6.45 0.83 -6.10
N PRO A 24 6.01 0.66 -7.36
CA PRO A 24 6.95 0.36 -8.45
C PRO A 24 7.98 1.47 -8.66
N GLU A 25 7.59 2.74 -8.53
CA GLU A 25 8.50 3.86 -8.70
C GLU A 25 9.58 3.91 -7.61
N LEU A 26 9.22 3.65 -6.34
CA LEU A 26 10.19 3.55 -5.25
C LEU A 26 11.13 2.36 -5.42
N THR A 27 10.60 1.20 -5.82
CA THR A 27 11.43 0.03 -6.14
C THR A 27 12.39 0.32 -7.29
N ARG A 28 11.92 0.99 -8.36
CA ARG A 28 12.75 1.41 -9.50
C ARG A 28 13.88 2.35 -9.10
N ARG A 29 13.68 3.15 -8.05
CA ARG A 29 14.70 4.03 -7.46
C ARG A 29 15.68 3.29 -6.52
N GLY A 30 15.54 1.98 -6.36
CA GLY A 30 16.43 1.16 -5.54
C GLY A 30 16.04 1.03 -4.06
N TYR A 31 14.84 1.49 -3.67
CA TYR A 31 14.35 1.30 -2.30
C TYR A 31 13.78 -0.10 -2.11
N ARG A 32 14.01 -0.68 -0.93
CA ARG A 32 13.29 -1.86 -0.46
C ARG A 32 11.99 -1.40 0.21
N VAL A 33 10.85 -1.71 -0.42
CA VAL A 33 9.54 -1.23 0.00
C VAL A 33 8.71 -2.40 0.54
N ALA A 34 8.00 -2.17 1.65
CA ALA A 34 6.96 -3.04 2.16
C ALA A 34 5.64 -2.28 2.22
N THR A 35 4.52 -2.95 1.98
CA THR A 35 3.18 -2.36 2.07
C THR A 35 2.37 -3.04 3.17
N VAL A 36 1.53 -2.27 3.85
CA VAL A 36 0.55 -2.77 4.82
C VAL A 36 -0.79 -2.14 4.45
N LYS A 37 -1.80 -2.97 4.21
CA LYS A 37 -3.17 -2.54 3.93
C LYS A 37 -4.02 -2.74 5.18
N HIS A 38 -4.73 -1.70 5.60
CA HIS A 38 -5.80 -1.84 6.59
C HIS A 38 -7.10 -2.08 5.83
N ASP A 39 -7.64 -3.30 5.93
CA ASP A 39 -8.94 -3.66 5.38
C ASP A 39 -9.97 -3.76 6.51
N VAL A 40 -11.10 -3.09 6.34
CA VAL A 40 -12.22 -3.10 7.30
C VAL A 40 -13.27 -4.15 6.94
N HIS A 41 -13.17 -4.75 5.76
CA HIS A 41 -13.98 -5.89 5.36
C HIS A 41 -13.20 -7.16 5.72
N GLY A 42 -13.84 -8.09 6.44
CA GLY A 42 -13.20 -9.29 6.97
C GLY A 42 -12.33 -9.98 5.94
N PHE A 43 -11.04 -10.14 6.25
CA PHE A 43 -10.08 -10.77 5.38
C PHE A 43 -10.30 -12.29 5.41
N GLU A 44 -10.83 -12.86 4.32
CA GLU A 44 -10.73 -14.30 4.08
C GLU A 44 -9.35 -14.58 3.46
N VAL A 45 -8.49 -15.24 4.22
CA VAL A 45 -7.23 -15.79 3.72
C VAL A 45 -7.58 -16.93 2.77
N ASP A 46 -7.17 -16.82 1.51
CA ASP A 46 -7.27 -17.91 0.56
C ASP A 46 -6.46 -19.11 1.09
N ARG A 47 -7.14 -20.25 1.31
CA ARG A 47 -6.52 -21.49 1.77
C ARG A 47 -6.36 -22.41 0.57
N GLU A 48 -5.13 -22.64 0.14
CA GLU A 48 -4.75 -23.73 -0.77
C GLU A 48 -3.79 -24.69 -0.05
#